data_AF-M0B332-F1
#
_entry.id   AF-M0B332-F1
#
_cell.length_a   1.000
_cell.length_b   1.000
_cell.length_c   1.000
_cell.angle_alpha   90.00
_cell.angle_beta   90.00
_cell.angle_gamma   90.00
#
_symmetry.space_group_name_H-M   'P 1'
#
loop_
_entity.id
_entity.type
_entity.pdbx_description
1 polymer ?
#
loop_
_entity_poly.entity_id
_entity_poly.type
_entity_poly.pdbx_seq_one_letter_code
_entity_poly.pdbx_strand_id
1 'polypeptide(L)'
;MAMTDPADVVEGFTHEIAGGVVAVTVEPIPGGKVKLTAEHNDEVLESGEYKRNVFSKPTPRGSFLNSVEESLESKSGVDASDIRRELKEWFAEMNELAKEEQEDLLPPEIQEILNGTQYPIEIYDGEPTTWKVTLEYAGRLRELEFTSSEMISDSGGALREKIANQFFELVEIQEEDWKAIRDRWQERTEVMHIADETANDAIAERVLEYISNNVMPVDDQDKLGNDVASAWYDSGNSAGCDDAPPDADILWVQDSFFVDQLENAGKQIEYKGQLVKDLISRGELHGKKSRRRWIGSSRAKYWPFDPDSLGVDPEDIAIDDPAHSEVEV
;
A
#
# COMPACT_ATOMS: atom_id res chain seq x y z
N MET A 1 -1.72 -22.49 -53.33
CA MET A 1 -0.62 -21.75 -52.67
C MET A 1 -0.75 -22.05 -51.19
N ALA A 2 0.26 -22.69 -50.61
CA ALA A 2 0.27 -23.07 -49.21
C ALA A 2 0.24 -21.81 -48.34
N MET A 3 -0.70 -21.74 -47.40
CA MET A 3 -0.63 -20.82 -46.27
C MET A 3 0.54 -21.29 -45.41
N THR A 4 1.61 -20.49 -45.38
CA THR A 4 2.64 -20.58 -44.34
C THR A 4 1.97 -20.24 -43.01
N ASP A 5 2.03 -21.19 -42.09
CA ASP A 5 1.60 -21.08 -40.69
C ASP A 5 2.40 -19.96 -40.00
N PRO A 6 1.76 -18.98 -39.34
CA PRO A 6 2.42 -17.85 -38.68
C PRO A 6 3.16 -18.22 -37.38
N ALA A 7 3.36 -19.51 -37.09
CA ALA A 7 4.41 -19.96 -36.15
C ALA A 7 5.80 -19.81 -36.79
N ASP A 8 6.15 -18.59 -37.23
CA ASP A 8 7.47 -18.23 -37.75
C ASP A 8 8.54 -18.84 -36.83
N VAL A 9 9.33 -19.71 -37.44
CA VAL A 9 10.42 -20.45 -36.82
C VAL A 9 11.42 -19.40 -36.34
N VAL A 10 11.33 -19.01 -35.07
CA VAL A 10 12.42 -18.30 -34.42
C VAL A 10 13.61 -19.27 -34.45
N GLU A 11 14.61 -18.99 -35.29
CA GLU A 11 15.79 -19.84 -35.39
C GLU A 11 16.46 -19.91 -34.01
N GLY A 12 16.73 -21.13 -33.55
CA GLY A 12 17.49 -21.32 -32.32
C GLY A 12 18.86 -20.69 -32.46
N PHE A 13 19.42 -20.22 -31.34
CA PHE A 13 20.75 -19.63 -31.32
C PHE A 13 21.65 -20.37 -30.33
N THR A 14 22.95 -20.28 -30.58
CA THR A 14 23.99 -20.86 -29.72
C THR A 14 24.82 -19.76 -29.11
N HIS A 15 25.10 -19.86 -27.81
CA HIS A 15 25.95 -18.95 -27.06
C HIS A 15 27.15 -19.72 -26.47
N GLU A 16 28.33 -19.14 -26.57
CA GLU A 16 29.57 -19.74 -26.07
C GLU A 16 29.94 -19.17 -24.69
N ILE A 17 30.16 -20.07 -23.72
CA ILE A 17 30.53 -19.77 -22.34
C ILE A 17 32.02 -20.05 -22.15
N ALA A 18 32.70 -19.21 -21.36
CA ALA A 18 34.12 -19.27 -21.03
C ALA A 18 35.03 -19.37 -22.28
N GLY A 19 34.72 -18.60 -23.31
CA GLY A 19 35.51 -18.58 -24.55
C GLY A 19 35.38 -19.86 -25.39
N GLY A 20 34.21 -20.51 -25.36
CA GLY A 20 33.88 -21.68 -26.19
C GLY A 20 34.11 -23.03 -25.51
N VAL A 21 34.36 -23.05 -24.19
CA VAL A 21 34.48 -24.30 -23.43
C VAL A 21 33.14 -25.03 -23.37
N VAL A 22 32.04 -24.27 -23.19
CA VAL A 22 30.67 -24.81 -23.25
C VAL A 22 29.87 -24.01 -24.26
N ALA A 23 29.15 -24.70 -25.14
CA ALA A 23 28.17 -24.11 -26.03
C ALA A 23 26.76 -24.40 -25.49
N VAL A 24 25.93 -23.37 -25.35
CA VAL A 24 24.52 -23.52 -24.97
C VAL A 24 23.63 -23.10 -26.13
N THR A 25 22.82 -24.03 -26.59
CA THR A 25 21.85 -23.82 -27.66
C THR A 25 20.45 -23.68 -27.07
N VAL A 26 19.72 -22.66 -27.53
CA VAL A 26 18.33 -22.39 -27.18
C VAL A 26 17.48 -22.57 -28.44
N GLU A 27 16.63 -23.59 -28.46
CA GLU A 27 15.70 -23.85 -29.56
C GLU A 27 14.25 -23.63 -29.09
N PRO A 28 13.49 -22.68 -29.66
CA PRO A 28 12.08 -22.55 -29.36
C PRO A 28 11.32 -23.76 -29.93
N ILE A 29 10.39 -24.31 -29.14
CA ILE A 29 9.57 -25.45 -29.54
C ILE A 29 8.07 -25.15 -29.31
N PRO A 30 7.15 -25.83 -30.00
CA PRO A 30 5.71 -25.58 -29.88
C PRO A 30 5.20 -25.63 -28.44
N GLY A 31 4.22 -24.78 -28.13
CA GLY A 31 3.58 -24.72 -26.80
C GLY A 31 4.28 -23.81 -25.79
N GLY A 32 4.99 -22.76 -26.25
CA GLY A 32 5.60 -21.76 -25.37
C GLY A 32 6.79 -22.29 -24.55
N LYS A 33 7.45 -23.32 -25.09
CA LYS A 33 8.58 -23.99 -24.47
C LYS A 33 9.87 -23.69 -25.23
N VAL A 34 10.98 -23.95 -24.58
CA VAL A 34 12.32 -23.89 -25.16
C VAL A 34 13.04 -25.20 -24.85
N LYS A 35 13.80 -25.71 -25.80
CA LYS A 35 14.76 -26.77 -25.58
C LYS A 35 16.11 -26.12 -25.34
N LEU A 36 16.71 -26.44 -24.19
CA LEU A 36 18.06 -26.02 -23.84
C LEU A 36 18.99 -27.22 -23.99
N THR A 37 20.10 -27.03 -24.67
CA THR A 37 21.15 -28.04 -24.83
C THR A 37 22.50 -27.42 -24.52
N ALA A 38 23.22 -27.94 -23.54
CA ALA A 38 24.60 -27.55 -23.24
C ALA A 38 25.56 -28.64 -23.71
N GLU A 39 26.62 -28.24 -24.41
CA GLU A 39 27.61 -29.13 -25.00
C GLU A 39 29.03 -28.69 -24.66
N HIS A 40 29.95 -29.64 -24.52
CA HIS A 40 31.38 -29.41 -24.37
C HIS A 40 32.14 -30.36 -25.29
N ASN A 41 32.86 -29.81 -26.28
CA ASN A 41 33.55 -30.60 -27.32
C ASN A 41 32.63 -31.63 -28.01
N ASP A 42 31.47 -31.18 -28.50
CA ASP A 42 30.43 -32.01 -29.15
C ASP A 42 29.78 -33.09 -28.26
N GLU A 43 30.11 -33.12 -26.96
CA GLU A 43 29.47 -33.99 -25.98
C GLU A 43 28.37 -33.22 -25.23
N VAL A 44 27.13 -33.73 -25.33
CA VAL A 44 25.98 -33.17 -24.60
C VAL A 44 26.18 -33.35 -23.09
N LEU A 45 26.24 -32.24 -22.37
CA LEU A 45 26.28 -32.18 -20.91
C LEU A 45 24.89 -32.31 -20.31
N GLU A 46 23.93 -31.55 -20.86
CA GLU A 46 22.53 -31.57 -20.45
C GLU A 46 21.66 -31.17 -21.64
N SER A 47 20.51 -31.81 -21.78
CA SER A 47 19.50 -31.40 -22.76
C SER A 47 18.10 -31.62 -22.19
N GLY A 48 17.24 -30.61 -22.27
CA GLY A 48 15.89 -30.68 -21.74
C GLY A 48 14.91 -29.71 -22.37
N GLU A 49 13.62 -30.03 -22.28
CA GLU A 49 12.53 -29.12 -22.63
C GLU A 49 12.02 -28.39 -21.39
N TYR A 50 11.98 -27.06 -21.47
CA TYR A 50 11.58 -26.20 -20.38
C TYR A 50 10.48 -25.24 -20.83
N LYS A 51 9.65 -24.76 -19.90
CA LYS A 51 8.83 -23.58 -20.15
C LYS A 51 9.75 -22.37 -20.34
N ARG A 52 9.36 -21.36 -21.14
CA ARG A 52 10.13 -20.11 -21.32
C ARG A 52 10.53 -19.44 -20.00
N ASN A 53 9.75 -19.63 -18.94
CA ASN A 53 10.08 -19.11 -17.61
C ASN A 53 11.33 -19.73 -16.96
N VAL A 54 12.03 -20.67 -17.61
CA VAL A 54 13.32 -21.21 -17.17
C VAL A 54 14.38 -20.12 -16.97
N PHE A 55 14.31 -19.02 -17.71
CA PHE A 55 15.23 -17.89 -17.54
C PHE A 55 14.95 -17.10 -16.25
N SER A 56 13.67 -16.98 -15.89
CA SER A 56 13.21 -16.21 -14.73
C SER A 56 13.13 -16.99 -13.41
N LYS A 57 12.78 -18.29 -13.44
CA LYS A 57 12.42 -19.05 -12.23
C LYS A 57 13.63 -19.78 -11.63
N PRO A 58 13.91 -19.64 -10.32
CA PRO A 58 15.07 -20.25 -9.68
C PRO A 58 15.14 -21.77 -9.81
N THR A 59 14.01 -22.47 -9.69
CA THR A 59 13.98 -23.94 -9.67
C THR A 59 14.37 -24.58 -11.00
N PRO A 60 13.69 -24.32 -12.15
CA PRO A 60 14.07 -24.91 -13.42
C PRO A 60 15.47 -24.46 -13.87
N ARG A 61 15.83 -23.19 -13.64
CA ARG A 61 17.18 -22.67 -13.87
C ARG A 61 18.23 -23.44 -13.07
N GLY A 62 18.01 -23.57 -11.77
CA GLY A 62 18.92 -24.27 -10.87
C GLY A 62 19.10 -25.74 -11.25
N SER A 63 18.02 -26.41 -11.68
CA SER A 63 18.11 -27.79 -12.15
C SER A 63 19.04 -27.92 -13.36
N PHE A 64 18.87 -27.10 -14.40
CA PHE A 64 19.73 -27.13 -15.59
C PHE A 64 21.19 -26.80 -15.24
N LEU A 65 21.41 -25.74 -14.46
CA LEU A 65 22.76 -25.32 -14.04
C LEU A 65 23.49 -26.42 -13.25
N ASN A 66 22.78 -27.10 -12.34
CA ASN A 66 23.36 -28.18 -11.55
C ASN A 66 23.70 -29.39 -12.43
N SER A 67 22.82 -29.78 -13.37
CA SER A 67 23.12 -30.89 -14.31
C SER A 67 24.38 -30.63 -15.15
N VAL A 68 24.55 -29.39 -15.64
CA VAL A 68 25.73 -28.99 -16.40
C VAL A 68 26.99 -29.01 -15.52
N GLU A 69 26.92 -28.46 -14.31
CA GLU A 69 28.04 -28.47 -13.35
C GLU A 69 28.47 -29.91 -13.01
N GLU A 70 27.52 -30.78 -12.63
CA GLU A 70 27.78 -32.19 -12.28
C GLU A 70 28.44 -32.95 -13.44
N SER A 71 28.01 -32.68 -14.69
CA SER A 71 28.58 -33.32 -15.88
C SER A 71 30.00 -32.84 -16.18
N LEU A 72 30.35 -31.61 -15.80
CA LEU A 72 31.68 -31.03 -15.96
C LEU A 72 32.66 -31.44 -14.86
N GLU A 73 32.20 -31.79 -13.64
CA GLU A 73 33.07 -32.22 -12.53
C GLU A 73 33.98 -33.42 -12.91
N SER A 74 33.51 -34.27 -13.81
CA SER A 74 34.26 -35.43 -14.30
C SER A 74 35.29 -35.10 -15.39
N LYS A 75 35.27 -33.89 -15.95
CA LYS A 75 36.12 -33.47 -17.07
C LYS A 75 37.38 -32.75 -16.60
N SER A 76 38.53 -33.22 -17.05
CA SER A 76 39.81 -32.64 -16.65
C SER A 76 40.08 -31.30 -17.34
N GLY A 77 40.57 -30.32 -16.58
CA GLY A 77 40.94 -29.01 -17.12
C GLY A 77 39.79 -28.02 -17.29
N VAL A 78 38.58 -28.36 -16.83
CA VAL A 78 37.42 -27.45 -16.81
C VAL A 78 37.11 -27.07 -15.37
N ASP A 79 36.94 -25.78 -15.10
CA ASP A 79 36.43 -25.29 -13.81
C ASP A 79 34.89 -25.22 -13.87
N ALA A 80 34.24 -26.28 -13.39
CA ALA A 80 32.78 -26.39 -13.40
C ALA A 80 32.08 -25.25 -12.62
N SER A 81 32.73 -24.73 -11.57
CA SER A 81 32.18 -23.64 -10.76
C SER A 81 32.24 -22.30 -11.50
N ASP A 82 33.34 -22.01 -12.20
CA ASP A 82 33.45 -20.83 -13.05
C ASP A 82 32.46 -20.89 -14.22
N ILE A 83 32.32 -22.04 -14.89
CA ILE A 83 31.30 -22.25 -15.95
C ILE A 83 29.89 -22.00 -15.40
N ARG A 84 29.57 -22.50 -14.21
CA ARG A 84 28.27 -22.27 -13.58
C ARG A 84 28.04 -20.79 -13.26
N ARG A 85 29.07 -20.04 -12.86
CA ARG A 85 28.96 -18.59 -12.63
C ARG A 85 28.61 -17.88 -13.93
N GLU A 86 29.34 -18.13 -15.00
CA GLU A 86 29.09 -17.49 -16.31
C GLU A 86 27.72 -17.88 -16.87
N LEU A 87 27.31 -19.14 -16.73
CA LEU A 87 25.95 -19.56 -17.11
C LEU A 87 24.88 -18.78 -16.32
N LYS A 88 25.09 -18.51 -15.02
CA LYS A 88 24.13 -17.70 -14.24
C LYS A 88 24.02 -16.28 -14.78
N GLU A 89 25.13 -15.69 -15.20
CA GLU A 89 25.18 -14.35 -15.79
C GLU A 89 24.43 -14.34 -17.14
N TRP A 90 24.73 -15.30 -18.02
CA TRP A 90 24.01 -15.46 -19.29
C TRP A 90 22.50 -15.69 -19.10
N PHE A 91 22.10 -16.51 -18.12
CA PHE A 91 20.68 -16.70 -17.79
C PHE A 91 20.01 -15.42 -17.29
N ALA A 92 20.74 -14.52 -16.63
CA ALA A 92 20.23 -13.22 -16.22
C ALA A 92 20.06 -12.29 -17.42
N GLU A 93 21.01 -12.26 -18.35
CA GLU A 93 20.90 -11.53 -19.62
C GLU A 93 19.70 -12.00 -20.44
N MET A 94 19.53 -13.32 -20.58
CA MET A 94 18.37 -13.90 -21.27
C MET A 94 17.05 -13.59 -20.59
N ASN A 95 17.04 -13.46 -19.26
CA ASN A 95 15.84 -13.04 -18.54
C ASN A 95 15.49 -11.58 -18.83
N GLU A 96 16.48 -10.69 -18.91
CA GLU A 96 16.24 -9.29 -19.28
C GLU A 96 15.81 -9.16 -20.74
N LEU A 97 16.44 -9.87 -21.68
CA LEU A 97 15.99 -9.93 -23.08
C LEU A 97 14.57 -10.47 -23.21
N ALA A 98 14.21 -11.50 -22.45
CA ALA A 98 12.86 -12.05 -22.46
C ALA A 98 11.83 -11.05 -21.90
N LYS A 99 12.21 -10.19 -20.95
CA LYS A 99 11.35 -9.09 -20.48
C LYS A 99 11.17 -8.04 -21.57
N GLU A 100 12.25 -7.64 -22.23
CA GLU A 100 12.23 -6.66 -23.33
C GLU A 100 11.38 -7.16 -24.52
N GLU A 101 11.57 -8.40 -24.97
CA GLU A 101 10.74 -9.00 -26.04
C GLU A 101 9.27 -9.15 -25.62
N GLN A 102 9.01 -9.39 -24.33
CA GLN A 102 7.63 -9.45 -23.82
C GLN A 102 6.97 -8.07 -23.84
N GLU A 103 7.71 -6.98 -23.60
CA GLU A 103 7.19 -5.60 -23.72
C GLU A 103 6.73 -5.28 -25.16
N ASP A 104 7.47 -5.75 -26.18
CA ASP A 104 7.13 -5.57 -27.60
C ASP A 104 5.88 -6.38 -28.04
N LEU A 105 5.53 -7.44 -27.31
CA LEU A 105 4.39 -8.30 -27.59
C LEU A 105 3.10 -7.89 -26.87
N LEU A 106 3.16 -6.89 -25.98
CA LEU A 106 1.98 -6.40 -25.27
C LEU A 106 0.96 -5.79 -26.24
N PRO A 107 -0.35 -5.93 -25.99
CA PRO A 107 -1.37 -5.27 -26.80
C PRO A 107 -1.14 -3.75 -26.85
N PRO A 108 -1.47 -3.06 -27.97
CA PRO A 108 -1.22 -1.62 -28.13
C PRO A 108 -1.82 -0.77 -27.00
N GLU A 109 -2.99 -1.14 -26.50
CA GLU A 109 -3.67 -0.46 -25.38
C GLU A 109 -2.86 -0.56 -24.08
N ILE A 110 -2.20 -1.69 -23.85
CA ILE A 110 -1.34 -1.92 -22.68
C ILE A 110 -0.03 -1.15 -22.83
N GLN A 111 0.54 -1.13 -24.04
CA GLN A 111 1.71 -0.30 -24.34
C GLN A 111 1.41 1.19 -24.16
N GLU A 112 0.22 1.67 -24.56
CA GLU A 112 -0.20 3.05 -24.33
C GLU A 112 -0.30 3.36 -22.82
N ILE A 113 -0.88 2.44 -22.02
CA ILE A 113 -0.92 2.61 -20.55
C ILE A 113 0.49 2.69 -19.96
N LEU A 114 1.40 1.80 -20.37
CA LEU A 114 2.77 1.77 -19.86
C LEU A 114 3.56 3.02 -20.28
N ASN A 115 3.48 3.41 -21.55
CA ASN A 115 4.19 4.57 -22.07
C ASN A 115 3.62 5.90 -21.57
N GLY A 116 2.31 5.93 -21.32
CA GLY A 116 1.60 7.06 -20.74
C GLY A 116 1.79 7.21 -19.23
N THR A 117 2.26 6.17 -18.54
CA THR A 117 2.51 6.23 -17.09
C THR A 117 3.69 7.15 -16.81
N GLN A 118 3.48 8.15 -15.95
CA GLN A 118 4.56 8.98 -15.43
C GLN A 118 5.21 8.28 -14.24
N TYR A 119 6.52 8.04 -14.36
CA TYR A 119 7.35 7.42 -13.33
C TYR A 119 8.17 8.48 -12.57
N PRO A 120 8.52 8.24 -11.29
CA PRO A 120 8.17 7.06 -10.50
C PRO A 120 6.70 7.04 -10.06
N ILE A 121 6.18 5.84 -9.79
CA ILE A 121 4.88 5.70 -9.14
C ILE A 121 5.06 5.94 -7.65
N GLU A 122 4.25 6.84 -7.12
CA GLU A 122 4.32 7.26 -5.73
C GLU A 122 3.54 6.26 -4.85
N ILE A 123 4.23 5.63 -3.90
CA ILE A 123 3.60 4.81 -2.86
C ILE A 123 3.58 5.61 -1.58
N TYR A 124 2.37 5.88 -1.09
CA TYR A 124 2.15 6.55 0.19
C TYR A 124 1.98 5.51 1.28
N ASP A 125 2.89 5.53 2.25
CA ASP A 125 2.78 4.70 3.45
C ASP A 125 1.61 5.17 4.32
N GLY A 126 0.75 4.23 4.72
CA GLY A 126 -0.50 4.50 5.41
C GLY A 126 -1.32 3.22 5.60
N GLU A 127 -2.38 3.29 6.39
CA GLU A 127 -3.36 2.22 6.55
C GLU A 127 -4.74 2.70 6.03
N PRO A 128 -5.10 2.45 4.75
CA PRO A 128 -4.43 1.58 3.77
C PRO A 128 -3.32 2.30 2.97
N THR A 129 -2.32 1.53 2.55
CA THR A 129 -1.26 2.00 1.65
C THR A 129 -1.88 2.35 0.30
N THR A 130 -1.53 3.52 -0.23
CA THR A 130 -2.10 4.04 -1.47
C THR A 130 -1.01 4.18 -2.52
N TRP A 131 -1.28 3.66 -3.71
CA TRP A 131 -0.44 3.77 -4.88
C TRP A 131 -1.03 4.82 -5.80
N LYS A 132 -0.23 5.80 -6.17
CA LYS A 132 -0.67 6.94 -6.95
C LYS A 132 0.04 6.92 -8.29
N VAL A 133 -0.75 6.67 -9.33
CA VAL A 133 -0.27 6.52 -10.70
C VAL A 133 -0.76 7.70 -11.52
N THR A 134 0.16 8.54 -11.99
CA THR A 134 -0.16 9.60 -12.95
C THR A 134 -0.08 9.02 -14.35
N LEU A 135 -1.20 8.99 -15.06
CA LEU A 135 -1.35 8.36 -16.38
C LEU A 135 -1.80 9.38 -17.42
N GLU A 136 -1.05 9.50 -18.51
CA GLU A 136 -1.50 10.09 -19.76
C GLU A 136 -2.12 9.02 -20.64
N TYR A 137 -3.42 9.14 -20.95
CA TYR A 137 -4.13 8.18 -21.79
C TYR A 137 -5.17 8.90 -22.62
N ALA A 138 -5.33 8.53 -23.90
CA ALA A 138 -6.25 9.21 -24.83
C ALA A 138 -6.09 10.75 -24.84
N GLY A 139 -4.85 11.25 -24.71
CA GLY A 139 -4.52 12.67 -24.70
C GLY A 139 -4.95 13.44 -23.46
N ARG A 140 -5.25 12.75 -22.35
CA ARG A 140 -5.59 13.36 -21.05
C ARG A 140 -4.61 12.89 -20.01
N LEU A 141 -4.22 13.78 -19.10
CA LEU A 141 -3.43 13.42 -17.93
C LEU A 141 -4.35 13.32 -16.72
N ARG A 142 -4.35 12.18 -16.02
CA ARG A 142 -5.10 11.97 -14.78
C ARG A 142 -4.27 11.22 -13.76
N GLU A 143 -4.71 11.35 -12.53
CA GLU A 143 -4.15 10.66 -11.39
C GLU A 143 -5.09 9.53 -10.99
N LEU A 144 -4.54 8.34 -10.81
CA LEU A 144 -5.26 7.13 -10.44
C LEU A 144 -4.73 6.64 -9.10
N GLU A 145 -5.60 6.56 -8.11
CA GLU A 145 -5.27 6.04 -6.78
C GLU A 145 -5.72 4.58 -6.66
N PHE A 146 -4.82 3.72 -6.19
CA PHE A 146 -5.06 2.31 -5.94
C PHE A 146 -4.75 1.96 -4.49
N THR A 147 -5.64 1.19 -3.87
CA THR A 147 -5.39 0.53 -2.59
C THR A 147 -4.48 -0.68 -2.76
N SER A 148 -3.82 -1.11 -1.68
CA SER A 148 -3.07 -2.37 -1.67
C SER A 148 -3.88 -3.56 -2.19
N SER A 149 -5.17 -3.66 -1.84
CA SER A 149 -6.04 -4.74 -2.29
C SER A 149 -6.28 -4.73 -3.80
N GLU A 150 -6.40 -3.54 -4.39
CA GLU A 150 -6.54 -3.40 -5.85
C GLU A 150 -5.23 -3.75 -6.56
N MET A 151 -4.09 -3.35 -6.00
CA MET A 151 -2.76 -3.64 -6.56
C MET A 151 -2.41 -5.13 -6.54
N ILE A 152 -2.71 -5.84 -5.44
CA ILE A 152 -2.39 -7.28 -5.32
C ILE A 152 -3.42 -8.19 -5.99
N SER A 153 -4.53 -7.64 -6.50
CA SER A 153 -5.53 -8.43 -7.22
C SER A 153 -4.89 -9.13 -8.42
N ASP A 154 -5.34 -10.36 -8.72
CA ASP A 154 -4.96 -11.08 -9.93
C ASP A 154 -5.67 -10.55 -11.19
N SER A 155 -6.53 -9.53 -11.05
CA SER A 155 -7.28 -8.96 -12.18
C SER A 155 -7.04 -7.45 -12.34
N GLY A 156 -6.91 -6.99 -13.59
CA GLY A 156 -6.85 -5.57 -13.94
C GLY A 156 -8.20 -4.83 -13.81
N GLY A 157 -9.14 -5.36 -13.02
CA GLY A 157 -10.49 -4.81 -12.87
C GLY A 157 -10.49 -3.35 -12.37
N ALA A 158 -9.71 -3.06 -11.34
CA ALA A 158 -9.63 -1.71 -10.77
C ALA A 158 -9.08 -0.69 -11.78
N LEU A 159 -8.06 -1.06 -12.56
CA LEU A 159 -7.50 -0.20 -13.59
C LEU A 159 -8.53 0.06 -14.72
N ARG A 160 -9.24 -0.98 -15.18
CA ARG A 160 -10.32 -0.83 -16.16
C ARG A 160 -11.40 0.13 -15.69
N GLU A 161 -11.86 -0.01 -14.45
CA GLU A 161 -12.87 0.87 -13.87
C GLU A 161 -12.39 2.32 -13.78
N LYS A 162 -11.14 2.54 -13.32
CA LYS A 162 -10.57 3.90 -13.23
C LYS A 162 -10.35 4.52 -14.61
N ILE A 163 -9.93 3.75 -15.61
CA ILE A 163 -9.82 4.22 -17.00
C ILE A 163 -11.20 4.63 -17.54
N ALA A 164 -12.22 3.78 -17.35
CA ALA A 164 -13.59 4.08 -17.75
C ALA A 164 -14.14 5.33 -17.08
N ASN A 165 -13.85 5.54 -15.80
CA ASN A 165 -14.38 6.68 -15.04
C ASN A 165 -13.63 8.00 -15.28
N GLN A 166 -12.31 7.96 -15.43
CA GLN A 166 -11.47 9.17 -15.52
C GLN A 166 -11.16 9.59 -16.96
N PHE A 167 -11.10 8.62 -17.88
CA PHE A 167 -10.74 8.84 -19.28
C PHE A 167 -11.92 8.61 -20.22
N PHE A 168 -12.99 7.95 -19.76
CA PHE A 168 -14.19 7.60 -20.54
C PHE A 168 -13.92 6.60 -21.67
N GLU A 169 -12.92 5.73 -21.48
CA GLU A 169 -12.51 4.69 -22.42
C GLU A 169 -12.75 3.29 -21.84
N LEU A 170 -13.07 2.32 -22.70
CA LEU A 170 -13.21 0.92 -22.30
C LEU A 170 -12.00 0.15 -22.83
N VAL A 171 -11.20 -0.39 -21.90
CA VAL A 171 -10.01 -1.18 -22.21
C VAL A 171 -10.17 -2.60 -21.72
N GLU A 172 -9.63 -3.55 -22.49
CA GLU A 172 -9.56 -4.95 -22.09
C GLU A 172 -8.18 -5.23 -21.49
N ILE A 173 -8.17 -5.68 -20.23
CA ILE A 173 -6.93 -6.01 -19.51
C ILE A 173 -7.09 -7.45 -19.00
N GLN A 174 -6.33 -8.37 -19.59
CA GLN A 174 -6.28 -9.75 -19.13
C GLN A 174 -5.39 -9.88 -17.89
N GLU A 175 -5.45 -11.03 -17.21
CA GLU A 175 -4.62 -11.31 -16.02
C GLU A 175 -3.12 -11.18 -16.32
N GLU A 176 -2.67 -11.66 -17.48
CA GLU A 176 -1.26 -11.59 -17.89
C GLU A 176 -0.81 -10.14 -18.17
N ASP A 177 -1.68 -9.34 -18.80
CA ASP A 177 -1.41 -7.91 -19.08
C ASP A 177 -1.36 -7.09 -17.78
N TRP A 178 -2.30 -7.35 -16.87
CA TRP A 178 -2.33 -6.68 -15.58
C TRP A 178 -1.06 -6.97 -14.77
N LYS A 179 -0.62 -8.24 -14.80
CA LYS A 179 0.63 -8.62 -14.15
C LYS A 179 1.82 -7.89 -14.77
N ALA A 180 1.89 -7.79 -16.10
CA ALA A 180 2.96 -7.05 -16.77
C ALA A 180 2.96 -5.55 -16.40
N ILE A 181 1.79 -4.91 -16.39
CA ILE A 181 1.62 -3.52 -15.95
C ILE A 181 2.11 -3.35 -14.50
N ARG A 182 1.61 -4.19 -13.60
CA ARG A 182 1.94 -4.11 -12.17
C ARG A 182 3.42 -4.34 -11.91
N ASP A 183 4.00 -5.37 -12.53
CA ASP A 183 5.42 -5.69 -12.34
C ASP A 183 6.28 -4.49 -12.80
N ARG A 184 5.96 -3.87 -13.95
CA ARG A 184 6.64 -2.66 -14.43
C ARG A 184 6.43 -1.45 -13.53
N TRP A 185 5.21 -1.27 -13.04
CA TRP A 185 4.88 -0.22 -12.09
C TRP A 185 5.69 -0.37 -10.81
N GLN A 186 5.70 -1.56 -10.21
CA GLN A 186 6.42 -1.89 -8.99
C GLN A 186 7.94 -1.71 -9.11
N GLU A 187 8.54 -2.08 -10.24
CA GLU A 187 9.97 -1.88 -10.51
C GLU A 187 10.38 -0.39 -10.53
N ARG A 188 9.42 0.52 -10.73
CA ARG A 188 9.64 1.97 -10.89
C ARG A 188 8.81 2.77 -9.89
N THR A 189 8.82 2.32 -8.63
CA THR A 189 8.16 2.99 -7.51
C THR A 189 9.12 3.83 -6.71
N GLU A 190 8.57 4.88 -6.12
CA GLU A 190 9.22 5.64 -5.06
C GLU A 190 8.28 5.64 -3.85
N VAL A 191 8.79 5.24 -2.69
CA VAL A 191 8.04 5.32 -1.44
C VAL A 191 8.09 6.76 -0.98
N MET A 192 6.95 7.43 -1.13
CA MET A 192 6.72 8.76 -0.60
C MET A 192 6.36 8.58 0.86
N HIS A 193 7.32 8.85 1.74
CA HIS A 193 7.01 9.12 3.12
C HIS A 193 6.23 10.42 3.14
N ILE A 194 4.92 10.34 3.37
CA ILE A 194 4.18 11.53 3.79
C ILE A 194 4.92 11.99 5.04
N ALA A 195 5.26 13.28 5.13
CA ALA A 195 5.55 13.87 6.43
C ALA A 195 4.24 13.81 7.23
N ASP A 196 3.96 12.62 7.80
CA ASP A 196 2.71 12.21 8.43
C ASP A 196 2.30 13.16 9.55
N GLU A 197 3.27 13.85 10.17
CA GLU A 197 3.00 14.94 11.11
C GLU A 197 2.09 15.99 10.45
N THR A 198 2.45 16.59 9.32
CA THR A 198 1.72 17.78 8.83
C THR A 198 0.26 17.54 8.41
N ALA A 199 -0.05 16.39 7.82
CA ALA A 199 -1.41 16.07 7.37
C ALA A 199 -2.28 15.55 8.51
N ASN A 200 -1.75 14.67 9.37
CA ASN A 200 -2.48 14.21 10.55
C ASN A 200 -2.62 15.34 11.57
N ASP A 201 -1.64 16.22 11.70
CA ASP A 201 -1.71 17.41 12.55
C ASP A 201 -2.80 18.37 12.07
N ALA A 202 -2.90 18.62 10.76
CA ALA A 202 -3.98 19.45 10.21
C ALA A 202 -5.37 18.82 10.42
N ILE A 203 -5.45 17.49 10.46
CA ILE A 203 -6.70 16.77 10.76
C ILE A 203 -7.02 16.83 12.26
N ALA A 204 -6.02 16.62 13.12
CA ALA A 204 -6.14 16.72 14.57
C ALA A 204 -6.58 18.13 14.98
N GLU A 205 -5.93 19.16 14.44
CA GLU A 205 -6.30 20.57 14.64
C GLU A 205 -7.74 20.85 14.22
N ARG A 206 -8.17 20.36 13.04
CA ARG A 206 -9.56 20.55 12.60
C ARG A 206 -10.55 19.86 13.54
N VAL A 207 -10.28 18.63 13.97
CA VAL A 207 -11.15 17.91 14.91
C VAL A 207 -11.21 18.63 16.25
N LEU A 208 -10.08 19.10 16.77
CA LEU A 208 -10.03 19.89 18.01
C LEU A 208 -10.79 21.20 17.87
N GLU A 209 -10.70 21.88 16.72
CA GLU A 209 -11.50 23.07 16.41
C GLU A 209 -13.00 22.76 16.42
N TYR A 210 -13.43 21.63 15.83
CA TYR A 210 -14.84 21.21 15.89
C TYR A 210 -15.28 20.87 17.32
N ILE A 211 -14.45 20.18 18.11
CA ILE A 211 -14.77 19.86 19.50
C ILE A 211 -14.84 21.16 20.31
N SER A 212 -13.82 22.00 20.25
CA SER A 212 -13.74 23.29 20.96
C SER A 212 -14.96 24.18 20.67
N ASN A 213 -15.36 24.29 19.40
CA ASN A 213 -16.52 25.13 19.02
C ASN A 213 -17.88 24.58 19.47
N ASN A 214 -17.98 23.30 19.82
CA ASN A 214 -19.25 22.63 20.12
C ASN A 214 -19.31 21.99 21.51
N VAL A 215 -18.19 21.94 22.23
CA VAL A 215 -18.13 21.37 23.56
C VAL A 215 -18.78 22.35 24.54
N MET A 216 -19.72 21.83 25.33
CA MET A 216 -20.36 22.58 26.40
C MET A 216 -20.03 21.85 27.70
N PRO A 217 -18.92 22.23 28.36
CA PRO A 217 -18.49 21.61 29.60
C PRO A 217 -19.42 22.00 30.75
N VAL A 218 -19.59 21.09 31.70
CA VAL A 218 -20.25 21.36 33.00
C VAL A 218 -19.27 21.06 34.14
N ASP A 219 -19.43 21.78 35.25
CA ASP A 219 -18.68 21.57 36.50
C ASP A 219 -19.26 20.42 37.34
N ASP A 220 -20.59 20.29 37.31
CA ASP A 220 -21.35 19.27 38.00
C ASP A 220 -21.51 18.01 37.14
N GLN A 221 -20.88 16.93 37.60
CA GLN A 221 -20.94 15.61 36.97
C GLN A 221 -22.37 15.08 36.78
N ASP A 222 -23.32 15.48 37.65
CA ASP A 222 -24.71 15.04 37.57
C ASP A 222 -25.50 15.74 36.45
N LYS A 223 -24.99 16.87 35.92
CA LYS A 223 -25.56 17.57 34.75
C LYS A 223 -25.12 16.95 33.42
N LEU A 224 -24.12 16.07 33.44
CA LEU A 224 -23.67 15.32 32.27
C LEU A 224 -24.83 14.47 31.75
N GLY A 225 -25.17 14.58 30.45
CA GLY A 225 -26.26 13.81 29.84
C GLY A 225 -27.62 14.50 29.74
N ASN A 226 -27.76 15.75 30.20
CA ASN A 226 -28.77 16.64 29.63
C ASN A 226 -28.39 16.93 28.17
N ASP A 227 -29.35 17.05 27.24
CA ASP A 227 -29.13 17.15 25.77
C ASP A 227 -28.12 18.23 25.31
N VAL A 228 -27.73 19.13 26.20
CA VAL A 228 -26.82 20.26 25.96
C VAL A 228 -25.38 19.98 26.45
N ALA A 229 -25.19 19.15 27.47
CA ALA A 229 -23.88 18.94 28.11
C ALA A 229 -23.11 17.76 27.49
N SER A 230 -22.07 18.08 26.71
CA SER A 230 -21.26 17.10 25.97
C SER A 230 -19.96 16.68 26.67
N ALA A 231 -19.54 17.43 27.70
CA ALA A 231 -18.34 17.14 28.48
C ALA A 231 -18.49 17.55 29.96
N TRP A 232 -17.70 16.92 30.84
CA TRP A 232 -17.60 17.27 32.26
C TRP A 232 -16.17 17.68 32.59
N TYR A 233 -16.02 18.78 33.33
CA TYR A 233 -14.73 19.27 33.79
C TYR A 233 -14.42 18.73 35.20
N ASP A 234 -13.38 17.92 35.27
CA ASP A 234 -12.89 17.25 36.48
C ASP A 234 -11.64 17.95 36.98
N SER A 235 -11.83 18.90 37.90
CA SER A 235 -10.73 19.67 38.49
C SER A 235 -9.83 18.77 39.34
N GLY A 236 -8.52 18.84 39.10
CA GLY A 236 -7.51 18.11 39.86
C GLY A 236 -7.65 16.58 39.79
N ASN A 237 -8.11 16.06 38.64
CA ASN A 237 -8.18 14.62 38.35
C ASN A 237 -8.92 13.81 39.43
N SER A 238 -10.02 14.36 39.96
CA SER A 238 -10.75 13.75 41.08
C SER A 238 -11.37 12.39 40.72
N ALA A 239 -11.64 12.14 39.44
CA ALA A 239 -12.15 10.86 38.95
C ALA A 239 -11.06 9.78 38.76
N GLY A 240 -9.78 10.15 38.85
CA GLY A 240 -8.65 9.23 38.73
C GLY A 240 -8.45 8.69 37.31
N CYS A 241 -7.87 9.52 36.45
CA CYS A 241 -7.23 9.14 35.20
C CYS A 241 -5.76 8.81 35.48
N ASP A 242 -5.41 7.52 35.40
CA ASP A 242 -4.05 7.03 35.67
C ASP A 242 -3.02 7.50 34.64
N ASP A 243 -3.48 7.88 33.43
CA ASP A 243 -2.62 8.34 32.34
C ASP A 243 -2.35 9.86 32.39
N ALA A 244 -3.05 10.60 33.28
CA ALA A 244 -2.85 12.03 33.50
C ALA A 244 -2.02 12.31 34.76
N PRO A 245 -1.37 13.48 34.88
CA PRO A 245 -0.79 13.92 36.14
C PRO A 245 -1.81 13.88 37.31
N PRO A 246 -1.39 13.61 38.56
CA PRO A 246 -2.31 13.46 39.70
C PRO A 246 -3.12 14.71 40.04
N ASP A 247 -2.66 15.87 39.60
CA ASP A 247 -3.22 17.20 39.84
C ASP A 247 -3.67 17.90 38.55
N ALA A 248 -3.67 17.20 37.40
CA ALA A 248 -4.16 17.77 36.14
C ALA A 248 -5.67 17.95 36.14
N ASP A 249 -6.16 19.05 35.57
CA ASP A 249 -7.56 19.19 35.24
C ASP A 249 -7.88 18.35 34.00
N ILE A 250 -9.06 17.71 33.98
CA ILE A 250 -9.43 16.80 32.89
C ILE A 250 -10.80 17.16 32.35
N LEU A 251 -10.89 17.28 31.02
CA LEU A 251 -12.18 17.40 30.35
C LEU A 251 -12.64 16.04 29.83
N TRP A 252 -13.66 15.47 30.46
CA TRP A 252 -14.22 14.18 30.09
C TRP A 252 -15.29 14.34 29.00
N VAL A 253 -14.90 14.08 27.75
CA VAL A 253 -15.77 14.18 26.57
C VAL A 253 -16.45 12.84 26.28
N GLN A 254 -17.76 12.84 26.01
CA GLN A 254 -18.50 11.60 25.68
C GLN A 254 -18.06 10.98 24.35
N ASP A 255 -17.92 9.65 24.28
CA ASP A 255 -17.53 8.91 23.06
C ASP A 255 -18.53 9.10 21.91
N SER A 256 -19.83 9.28 22.19
CA SER A 256 -20.85 9.59 21.18
C SER A 256 -20.59 10.96 20.55
N PHE A 257 -20.47 12.00 21.37
CA PHE A 257 -20.17 13.35 20.91
C PHE A 257 -18.86 13.41 20.13
N PHE A 258 -17.79 12.77 20.63
CA PHE A 258 -16.52 12.70 19.92
C PHE A 258 -16.65 12.02 18.54
N VAL A 259 -17.43 10.95 18.43
CA VAL A 259 -17.69 10.30 17.13
C VAL A 259 -18.46 11.23 16.19
N ASP A 260 -19.50 11.90 16.69
CA ASP A 260 -20.29 12.82 15.87
C ASP A 260 -19.43 13.97 15.32
N GLN A 261 -18.50 14.51 16.12
CA GLN A 261 -17.56 15.54 15.64
C GLN A 261 -16.58 15.00 14.58
N LEU A 262 -16.13 13.74 14.70
CA LEU A 262 -15.29 13.11 13.68
C LEU A 262 -16.02 12.94 12.35
N GLU A 263 -17.28 12.55 12.39
CA GLU A 263 -18.12 12.41 11.20
C GLU A 263 -18.37 13.77 10.55
N ASN A 264 -18.65 14.81 11.35
CA ASN A 264 -18.83 16.19 10.86
C ASN A 264 -17.56 16.79 10.24
N ALA A 265 -16.37 16.38 10.69
CA ALA A 265 -15.09 16.73 10.06
C ALA A 265 -14.86 16.01 8.72
N GLY A 266 -15.83 15.21 8.24
CA GLY A 266 -15.81 14.54 6.94
C GLY A 266 -14.96 13.27 6.89
N LYS A 267 -14.75 12.60 8.04
CA LYS A 267 -13.88 11.41 8.14
C LYS A 267 -14.65 10.17 8.59
N GLN A 268 -14.28 9.01 8.05
CA GLN A 268 -14.86 7.72 8.43
C GLN A 268 -14.25 7.18 9.75
N ILE A 269 -14.99 6.31 10.43
CA ILE A 269 -14.62 5.63 11.70
C ILE A 269 -13.22 4.99 11.66
N GLU A 270 -12.73 4.61 10.48
CA GLU A 270 -11.43 3.97 10.24
C GLU A 270 -10.24 4.88 10.66
N TYR A 271 -10.39 6.21 10.60
CA TYR A 271 -9.36 7.19 11.00
C TYR A 271 -9.25 7.41 12.52
N LYS A 272 -10.22 6.96 13.30
CA LYS A 272 -10.29 7.23 14.75
C LYS A 272 -9.12 6.63 15.54
N GLY A 273 -8.57 5.51 15.06
CA GLY A 273 -7.49 4.80 15.76
C GLY A 273 -6.17 5.56 15.74
N GLN A 274 -5.80 6.14 14.60
CA GLN A 274 -4.55 6.89 14.43
C GLN A 274 -4.65 8.28 15.07
N LEU A 275 -5.75 9.00 14.82
CA LEU A 275 -6.01 10.30 15.44
C LEU A 275 -5.90 10.25 16.97
N VAL A 276 -6.46 9.23 17.61
CA VAL A 276 -6.36 9.07 19.08
C VAL A 276 -4.91 8.90 19.53
N LYS A 277 -4.06 8.23 18.77
CA LYS A 277 -2.63 8.12 19.10
C LYS A 277 -1.94 9.49 18.98
N ASP A 278 -2.30 10.25 17.95
CA ASP A 278 -1.69 11.56 17.68
C ASP A 278 -2.11 12.60 18.74
N LEU A 279 -3.38 12.62 19.15
CA LEU A 279 -3.85 13.46 20.26
C LEU A 279 -3.14 13.10 21.58
N ILE A 280 -2.84 11.82 21.81
CA ILE A 280 -2.07 11.37 23.00
C ILE A 280 -0.62 11.81 22.90
N SER A 281 0.03 11.66 21.74
CA SER A 281 1.45 12.05 21.58
C SER A 281 1.65 13.56 21.70
N ARG A 282 0.66 14.35 21.28
CA ARG A 282 0.63 15.82 21.39
C ARG A 282 0.27 16.33 22.80
N GLY A 283 -0.25 15.46 23.66
CA GLY A 283 -0.65 15.80 25.03
C GLY A 283 -2.07 16.37 25.15
N GLU A 284 -2.82 16.42 24.06
CA GLU A 284 -4.19 16.94 23.99
C GLU A 284 -5.22 15.94 24.56
N LEU A 285 -4.83 14.67 24.60
CA LEU A 285 -5.60 13.59 25.21
C LEU A 285 -4.70 12.84 26.21
N HIS A 286 -5.09 12.76 27.48
CA HIS A 286 -4.27 12.10 28.49
C HIS A 286 -4.18 10.59 28.30
N GLY A 287 -5.15 9.95 27.64
CA GLY A 287 -5.14 8.51 27.46
C GLY A 287 -6.31 7.94 26.68
N LYS A 288 -6.45 6.62 26.72
CA LYS A 288 -7.52 5.92 25.99
C LYS A 288 -8.88 6.13 26.66
N LYS A 289 -9.94 5.90 25.90
CA LYS A 289 -11.30 5.99 26.45
C LYS A 289 -11.51 5.08 27.65
N SER A 290 -12.10 5.67 28.69
CA SER A 290 -12.47 4.99 29.91
C SER A 290 -13.97 4.74 29.96
N ARG A 291 -14.35 3.56 30.46
CA ARG A 291 -15.78 3.20 30.62
C ARG A 291 -16.23 3.52 32.04
N ARG A 292 -17.03 4.59 32.19
CA ARG A 292 -17.42 5.16 33.48
C ARG A 292 -18.94 5.17 33.65
N ARG A 293 -19.42 5.17 34.89
CA ARG A 293 -20.85 5.27 35.23
C ARG A 293 -21.08 6.62 35.90
N TRP A 294 -21.22 7.65 35.07
CA TRP A 294 -21.49 9.02 35.51
C TRP A 294 -22.93 9.44 35.18
N ILE A 295 -23.47 8.96 34.06
CA ILE A 295 -24.87 9.21 33.67
C ILE A 295 -25.70 7.93 33.85
N GLY A 296 -26.74 8.01 34.68
CA GLY A 296 -27.74 6.97 34.87
C GLY A 296 -27.18 5.62 35.33
N SER A 297 -27.89 4.52 35.03
CA SER A 297 -27.52 3.17 35.48
C SER A 297 -26.49 2.47 34.57
N SER A 298 -26.28 3.02 33.35
CA SER A 298 -25.45 2.40 32.32
C SER A 298 -24.03 2.97 32.30
N ARG A 299 -23.07 2.15 31.85
CA ARG A 299 -21.69 2.59 31.68
C ARG A 299 -21.47 3.14 30.27
N ALA A 300 -21.20 4.45 30.17
CA ALA A 300 -20.81 5.13 28.94
C ALA A 300 -19.27 5.21 28.82
N LYS A 301 -18.79 5.57 27.62
CA LYS A 301 -17.36 5.71 27.31
C LYS A 301 -17.04 7.20 27.24
N TYR A 302 -15.92 7.59 27.82
CA TYR A 302 -15.45 8.97 27.89
C TYR A 302 -13.97 9.06 27.54
N TRP A 303 -13.59 10.18 26.93
CA TRP A 303 -12.23 10.51 26.53
C TRP A 303 -11.68 11.61 27.47
N PRO A 304 -10.51 11.41 28.10
CA PRO A 304 -9.90 12.39 28.99
C PRO A 304 -9.06 13.39 28.19
N PHE A 305 -9.64 14.53 27.82
CA PHE A 305 -8.94 15.61 27.14
C PHE A 305 -8.26 16.53 28.14
N ASP A 306 -7.16 17.13 27.70
CA ASP A 306 -6.59 18.31 28.34
C ASP A 306 -7.54 19.51 28.06
N PRO A 307 -8.03 20.22 29.09
CA PRO A 307 -8.95 21.34 28.89
C PRO A 307 -8.36 22.49 28.06
N ASP A 308 -7.07 22.79 28.25
CA ASP A 308 -6.38 23.88 27.55
C ASP A 308 -6.34 23.64 26.04
N SER A 309 -6.14 22.38 25.64
CA SER A 309 -6.14 21.93 24.24
C SER A 309 -7.48 22.11 23.51
N LEU A 310 -8.58 22.28 24.25
CA LEU A 310 -9.91 22.56 23.71
C LEU A 310 -10.36 24.01 23.96
N GLY A 311 -9.49 24.86 24.51
CA GLY A 311 -9.79 26.25 24.83
C GLY A 311 -10.85 26.40 25.92
N VAL A 312 -10.96 25.43 26.84
CA VAL A 312 -11.91 25.47 27.95
C VAL A 312 -11.22 26.09 29.18
N ASP A 313 -11.56 27.33 29.48
CA ASP A 313 -11.15 27.98 30.73
C ASP A 313 -12.12 27.56 31.86
N PRO A 314 -11.63 27.07 33.02
CA PRO A 314 -12.48 26.80 34.19
C PRO A 314 -13.35 27.99 34.63
N GLU A 315 -12.96 29.23 34.34
CA GLU A 315 -13.77 30.43 34.65
C GLU A 315 -15.00 30.58 33.71
N ASP A 316 -14.97 29.96 32.53
CA ASP A 316 -16.02 30.04 31.50
C ASP A 316 -17.07 28.91 31.60
N ILE A 317 -16.84 27.92 32.47
CA ILE A 317 -17.71 26.76 32.66
C ILE A 317 -18.94 27.20 33.46
N ALA A 318 -19.99 27.59 32.71
CA ALA A 318 -21.29 28.10 33.14
C ALA A 318 -21.51 28.22 34.66
N ILE A 319 -21.27 29.42 35.17
CA ILE A 319 -21.85 29.95 36.42
C ILE A 319 -23.39 30.08 36.31
N ASP A 320 -23.97 30.02 35.11
CA ASP A 320 -25.41 30.14 34.90
C ASP A 320 -26.08 28.78 34.69
N ASP A 321 -26.86 28.37 35.69
CA ASP A 321 -27.93 27.39 35.56
C ASP A 321 -29.04 27.97 34.65
N PRO A 322 -29.23 27.48 33.41
CA PRO A 322 -30.28 27.98 32.53
C PRO A 322 -31.69 27.67 33.07
N ALA A 323 -31.80 26.86 34.14
CA ALA A 323 -33.07 26.53 34.78
C ALA A 323 -33.58 27.63 35.75
N HIS A 324 -32.82 28.70 36.00
CA HIS A 324 -33.23 29.80 36.88
C HIS A 324 -33.31 31.16 36.17
N SER A 325 -34.06 31.24 35.07
CA SER A 325 -34.72 32.50 34.72
C SER A 325 -35.90 32.73 35.67
N GLU A 326 -35.64 33.32 36.84
CA GLU A 326 -36.72 33.91 37.64
C GLU A 326 -37.35 35.04 36.80
N VAL A 327 -38.59 34.81 36.40
CA VAL A 327 -39.45 35.86 35.86
C VAL A 327 -39.80 36.78 37.02
N GLU A 328 -39.14 37.94 37.12
CA GLU A 328 -39.63 39.03 37.96
C GLU A 328 -40.96 39.56 37.36
N VAL A 329 -42.02 39.52 38.17
CA VAL A 329 -43.35 40.11 37.92
C VAL A 329 -43.42 41.48 38.55
#